data_AF-A0A7V6NIG7-F1
#
_entry.id   AF-A0A7V6NIG7-F1
#
_cell.length_a   1.000
_cell.length_b   1.000
_cell.length_c   1.000
_cell.angle_alpha   90.00
_cell.angle_beta   90.00
_cell.angle_gamma   90.00
#
_symmetry.space_group_name_H-M   'P 1'
#
loop_
_entity.id
_entity.type
_entity.pdbx_description
1 polymer ?
#
loop_
_entity_poly.entity_id
_entity_poly.type
_entity_poly.pdbx_seq_one_letter_code
_entity_poly.pdbx_strand_id
1 'polypeptide(L)'
;MKYMADTIVKYILEETNRHSGMLRFVLPSYPSDLLLKIGCELDEQFSRITDRRVDWKYKIAYRLGKEWEDGTSADQANFERIRKEGWYNEDDNLTSLRNTVKDPDCDCLVILLAGYEHIDDRASLRDFFHLNQETVWELCLKKSFFNWVTACLSDYVNPDGSEKEIKQIAEVFKELYRNALTDMLGVSSYLERLDLSDVMTCSDVYHLILSNLLPFKLPCMNGLVGRYRSRKPFSSYINPAQNFFNYSMFFSPSDRKKTIEKINKFKDEHVDEQLESDTLGSFNSLELLLDALEDHIENRSEAARKQLLSADFVYIHDKILKYKVGPGKNVRKSRARKLYGLPPEVFLRALWITLGDFKKESQSSLFEAESLSSITLQSTIFRHDFDDEEEDNQEDSNEKAKNFLRKVLGGIDDFFEVQLRDIDDSSEQKQLEVNSQLCPVEDGRVSYQRNKRAEPYLKFEVIITPREGGFCKRE
;
A
#
# COMPACT_ATOMS: atom_id res chain seq x y z
N MET A 1 6.26 -25.62 -9.80
CA MET A 1 7.31 -24.59 -9.93
C MET A 1 7.64 -24.24 -11.40
N LYS A 2 6.61 -24.02 -12.23
CA LYS A 2 6.64 -23.50 -13.60
C LYS A 2 7.48 -22.23 -13.75
N TYR A 3 7.19 -21.13 -13.05
CA TYR A 3 7.87 -19.86 -13.31
C TYR A 3 9.38 -19.92 -13.03
N MET A 4 9.79 -20.67 -12.01
CA MET A 4 11.20 -20.95 -11.74
C MET A 4 11.84 -21.75 -12.87
N ALA A 5 11.20 -22.85 -13.30
CA ALA A 5 11.68 -23.69 -14.40
C ALA A 5 11.83 -22.86 -15.68
N ASP A 6 10.78 -22.15 -16.08
CA ASP A 6 10.74 -21.34 -17.31
C ASP A 6 11.83 -20.27 -17.30
N THR A 7 12.13 -19.68 -16.13
CA THR A 7 13.20 -18.68 -15.98
C THR A 7 14.59 -19.29 -16.18
N ILE A 8 14.86 -20.45 -15.57
CA ILE A 8 16.14 -21.17 -15.72
C ILE A 8 16.32 -21.62 -17.17
N VAL A 9 15.29 -22.24 -17.74
CA VAL A 9 15.28 -22.72 -19.13
C VAL A 9 15.56 -21.55 -20.08
N LYS A 10 14.81 -20.44 -19.95
CA LYS A 10 14.99 -19.25 -20.79
C LYS A 10 16.40 -18.69 -20.70
N TYR A 11 16.98 -18.62 -19.50
CA TYR A 11 18.34 -18.13 -19.32
C TYR A 11 19.36 -19.03 -20.06
N ILE A 12 19.27 -20.34 -19.89
CA ILE A 12 20.17 -21.31 -20.56
C ILE A 12 20.04 -21.22 -22.08
N LEU A 13 18.82 -21.11 -22.61
CA LEU A 13 18.56 -20.98 -24.04
C LEU A 13 19.10 -19.65 -24.60
N GLU A 14 18.88 -18.53 -23.89
CA GLU A 14 19.42 -17.22 -24.30
C GLU A 14 20.95 -17.23 -24.36
N GLU A 15 21.62 -17.81 -23.36
CA GLU A 15 23.08 -17.93 -23.34
C GLU A 15 23.60 -18.85 -24.44
N THR A 16 22.89 -19.94 -24.73
CA THR A 16 23.22 -20.85 -25.85
C THR A 16 23.05 -20.17 -27.22
N ASN A 17 22.10 -19.25 -27.34
CA ASN A 17 21.92 -18.48 -28.56
C ASN A 17 22.98 -17.39 -28.74
N ARG A 18 23.43 -16.77 -27.64
CA ARG A 18 24.45 -15.69 -27.66
C ARG A 18 25.88 -16.21 -27.83
N HIS A 19 26.16 -17.40 -27.32
CA HIS A 19 27.52 -17.94 -27.29
C HIS A 19 27.66 -19.18 -28.16
N SER A 20 28.84 -19.34 -28.77
CA SER A 20 29.28 -20.57 -29.42
C SER A 20 30.41 -21.17 -28.60
N GLY A 21 30.39 -22.49 -28.36
CA GLY A 21 31.43 -23.14 -27.57
C GLY A 21 30.84 -24.05 -26.50
N MET A 22 31.39 -24.00 -25.29
CA MET A 22 30.99 -24.88 -24.21
C MET A 22 30.39 -24.07 -23.06
N LEU A 23 29.15 -24.36 -22.72
CA LEU A 23 28.42 -23.75 -21.61
C LEU A 23 28.23 -24.79 -20.50
N ARG A 24 28.60 -24.41 -19.28
CA ARG A 24 28.58 -25.30 -18.11
C ARG A 24 27.75 -24.65 -17.02
N PHE A 25 26.67 -25.30 -16.64
CA PHE A 25 25.73 -24.84 -15.64
C PHE A 25 25.61 -25.86 -14.51
N VAL A 26 25.46 -25.38 -13.28
CA VAL A 26 25.19 -26.23 -12.13
C VAL A 26 24.00 -25.70 -11.34
N LEU A 27 23.05 -26.59 -11.06
CA LEU A 27 21.88 -26.33 -10.24
C LEU A 27 22.10 -26.89 -8.83
N PRO A 28 21.60 -26.19 -7.80
CA PRO A 28 21.43 -26.76 -6.47
C PRO A 28 20.58 -28.04 -6.49
N SER A 29 20.47 -28.62 -5.30
CA SER A 29 19.61 -29.76 -4.98
C SER A 29 18.15 -29.31 -4.88
N TYR A 30 17.62 -28.81 -5.99
CA TYR A 30 16.21 -28.45 -6.12
C TYR A 30 15.30 -29.69 -6.03
N PRO A 31 14.00 -29.50 -5.74
CA PRO A 31 13.06 -30.62 -5.68
C PRO A 31 12.94 -31.38 -7.01
N SER A 32 12.57 -32.66 -6.93
CA SER A 32 12.56 -33.60 -8.05
C SER A 32 11.69 -33.14 -9.23
N ASP A 33 10.53 -32.53 -8.94
CA ASP A 33 9.58 -32.02 -9.93
C ASP A 33 10.15 -30.85 -10.73
N LEU A 34 10.87 -29.94 -10.07
CA LEU A 34 11.52 -28.80 -10.72
C LEU A 34 12.65 -29.27 -11.64
N LEU A 35 13.51 -30.16 -11.16
CA LEU A 35 14.65 -30.67 -11.94
C LEU A 35 14.20 -31.51 -13.14
N LEU A 36 13.20 -32.39 -12.95
CA LEU A 36 12.58 -33.11 -14.06
C LEU A 36 11.99 -32.15 -15.10
N LYS A 37 11.24 -31.12 -14.66
CA LYS A 37 10.62 -30.15 -15.57
C LYS A 37 11.66 -29.37 -16.38
N ILE A 38 12.74 -28.90 -15.74
CA ILE A 38 13.83 -28.21 -16.44
C ILE A 38 14.48 -29.14 -17.49
N GLY A 39 14.74 -30.40 -17.11
CA GLY A 39 15.31 -31.39 -18.02
C GLY A 39 14.44 -31.63 -19.25
N CYS A 40 13.15 -31.90 -19.05
CA CYS A 40 12.20 -32.14 -20.15
C CYS A 40 12.07 -30.94 -21.07
N GLU A 41 11.92 -29.73 -20.52
CA GLU A 41 11.74 -28.53 -21.34
C GLU A 41 13.01 -28.21 -22.14
N LEU A 42 14.20 -28.33 -21.54
CA LEU A 42 15.46 -28.11 -22.28
C LEU A 42 15.66 -29.14 -23.38
N ASP A 43 15.39 -30.42 -23.11
CA ASP A 43 15.52 -31.50 -24.09
C ASP A 43 14.59 -31.27 -25.30
N GLU A 44 13.34 -30.88 -25.03
CA GLU A 44 12.38 -30.54 -26.08
C GLU A 44 12.80 -29.29 -26.87
N GLN A 45 13.22 -28.22 -26.19
CA GLN A 45 13.61 -26.97 -26.83
C GLN A 45 14.88 -27.13 -27.67
N PHE A 46 15.90 -27.83 -27.17
CA PHE A 46 17.12 -28.10 -27.95
C PHE A 46 16.84 -29.01 -29.16
N SER A 47 15.94 -29.98 -29.03
CA SER A 47 15.52 -30.83 -30.15
C SER A 47 14.79 -30.06 -31.25
N ARG A 48 14.16 -28.92 -30.92
CA ARG A 48 13.47 -28.05 -31.88
C ARG A 48 14.39 -27.06 -32.59
N ILE A 49 15.62 -26.87 -32.13
CA ILE A 49 16.58 -25.97 -32.79
C ILE A 49 17.08 -26.64 -34.07
N THR A 50 16.62 -26.13 -35.22
CA THR A 50 17.04 -26.61 -36.54
C THR A 50 18.25 -25.87 -37.10
N ASP A 51 18.50 -24.66 -36.61
CA ASP A 51 19.43 -23.72 -37.25
C ASP A 51 20.87 -23.88 -36.74
N ARG A 52 21.09 -24.68 -35.68
CA ARG A 52 22.39 -24.94 -35.05
C ARG A 52 22.45 -26.34 -34.47
N ARG A 53 23.63 -26.96 -34.45
CA ARG A 53 23.86 -28.25 -33.78
C ARG A 53 24.26 -28.03 -32.33
N VAL A 54 23.36 -28.32 -31.41
CA VAL A 54 23.59 -28.21 -29.96
C VAL A 54 23.68 -29.62 -29.37
N ASP A 55 24.82 -29.95 -28.76
CA ASP A 55 24.96 -31.15 -27.93
C ASP A 55 24.55 -30.80 -26.49
N TRP A 56 23.65 -31.58 -25.92
CA TRP A 56 23.03 -31.34 -24.62
C TRP A 56 23.30 -32.50 -23.67
N LYS A 57 23.89 -32.20 -22.51
CA LYS A 57 24.16 -33.21 -21.47
C LYS A 57 23.60 -32.75 -20.13
N TYR A 58 22.54 -33.42 -19.69
CA TYR A 58 21.95 -33.23 -18.38
C TYR A 58 22.23 -34.42 -17.48
N LYS A 59 22.78 -34.17 -16.28
CA LYS A 59 23.00 -35.21 -15.28
C LYS A 59 22.67 -34.76 -13.86
N ILE A 60 22.07 -35.67 -13.09
CA ILE A 60 21.68 -35.47 -11.69
C ILE A 60 22.59 -36.30 -10.78
N ALA A 61 23.01 -35.71 -9.65
CA ALA A 61 23.89 -36.34 -8.67
C ALA A 61 23.31 -37.66 -8.11
N TYR A 62 24.19 -38.64 -7.92
CA TYR A 62 23.83 -39.98 -7.44
C TYR A 62 23.10 -39.91 -6.10
N ARG A 63 23.69 -39.21 -5.11
CA ARG A 63 23.11 -39.10 -3.76
C ARG A 63 21.75 -38.42 -3.76
N LEU A 64 21.55 -37.40 -4.60
CA LEU A 64 20.26 -36.72 -4.71
C LEU A 64 19.18 -37.66 -5.28
N GLY A 65 19.51 -38.48 -6.28
CA GLY A 65 18.57 -39.48 -6.78
C GLY A 65 18.23 -40.55 -5.74
N LYS A 66 19.18 -40.94 -4.89
CA LYS A 66 18.92 -41.85 -3.76
C LYS A 66 17.96 -41.27 -2.73
N GLU A 67 18.05 -39.98 -2.43
CA GLU A 67 17.10 -39.32 -1.54
C GLU A 67 15.66 -39.34 -2.11
N TRP A 68 15.50 -39.27 -3.44
CA TRP A 68 14.19 -39.34 -4.08
C TRP A 68 13.64 -40.76 -4.19
N GLU A 69 14.52 -41.76 -4.30
CA GLU A 69 14.14 -43.18 -4.27
C GLU A 69 13.51 -43.55 -2.92
N ASP A 70 14.08 -43.05 -1.82
CA ASP A 70 13.56 -43.23 -0.46
C ASP A 70 12.51 -42.16 -0.06
N GLY A 71 12.16 -41.26 -0.99
CA GLY A 71 11.34 -40.07 -0.75
C GLY A 71 9.83 -40.30 -0.86
N THR A 72 9.10 -39.24 -1.23
CA THR A 72 7.64 -39.32 -1.40
C THR A 72 7.26 -40.11 -2.66
N SER A 73 6.02 -40.59 -2.78
CA SER A 73 5.56 -41.27 -4.00
C SER A 73 5.67 -40.41 -5.26
N ALA A 74 5.58 -39.08 -5.12
CA ALA A 74 5.79 -38.15 -6.22
C ALA A 74 7.28 -38.08 -6.62
N ASP A 75 8.18 -38.07 -5.63
CA ASP A 75 9.63 -38.09 -5.87
C ASP A 75 10.07 -39.39 -6.54
N GLN A 76 9.52 -40.54 -6.09
CA GLN A 76 9.78 -41.84 -6.70
C GLN A 76 9.32 -41.89 -8.17
N ALA A 77 8.11 -41.40 -8.47
CA ALA A 77 7.62 -41.33 -9.84
C ALA A 77 8.46 -40.40 -10.74
N ASN A 78 8.88 -39.25 -10.20
CA ASN A 78 9.77 -38.33 -10.91
C ASN A 78 11.15 -38.96 -11.14
N PHE A 79 11.71 -39.65 -10.13
CA PHE A 79 12.99 -40.32 -10.20
C PHE A 79 13.00 -41.46 -11.23
N GLU A 80 11.95 -42.29 -11.27
CA GLU A 80 11.79 -43.32 -12.30
C GLU A 80 11.82 -42.71 -13.71
N ARG A 81 11.19 -41.54 -13.90
CA ARG A 81 11.21 -40.84 -15.18
C ARG A 81 12.60 -40.31 -15.51
N ILE A 82 13.28 -39.65 -14.56
CA ILE A 82 14.67 -39.17 -14.70
C ILE A 82 15.62 -40.31 -15.09
N ARG A 83 15.42 -41.50 -14.52
CA ARG A 83 16.21 -42.70 -14.84
C ARG A 83 15.92 -43.22 -16.25
N LYS A 84 14.65 -43.22 -16.69
CA LYS A 84 14.26 -43.59 -18.07
C LYS A 84 14.88 -42.67 -19.12
N GLU A 85 14.95 -41.37 -18.86
CA GLU A 85 15.59 -40.39 -19.74
C GLU A 85 17.13 -40.44 -19.69
N GLY A 86 17.71 -41.28 -18.83
CA GLY A 86 19.16 -41.43 -18.70
C GLY A 86 19.86 -40.24 -18.04
N TRP A 87 19.13 -39.37 -17.34
CA TRP A 87 19.71 -38.20 -16.65
C TRP A 87 20.27 -38.53 -15.27
N TYR A 88 19.89 -39.66 -14.68
CA TYR A 88 20.46 -40.09 -13.42
C TYR A 88 21.90 -40.58 -13.60
N ASN A 89 22.78 -40.18 -12.68
CA ASN A 89 24.17 -40.61 -12.69
C ASN A 89 24.41 -41.82 -11.79
N GLU A 90 24.17 -43.03 -12.32
CA GLU A 90 24.34 -44.29 -11.58
C GLU A 90 25.80 -44.55 -11.15
N ASP A 91 26.78 -44.04 -11.89
CA ASP A 91 28.22 -44.30 -11.69
C ASP A 91 28.91 -43.30 -10.74
N ASP A 92 28.17 -42.33 -10.19
CA ASP A 92 28.67 -41.25 -9.31
C ASP A 92 29.90 -40.47 -9.84
N ASN A 93 30.08 -40.47 -11.16
CA ASN A 93 31.23 -39.86 -11.84
C ASN A 93 30.94 -38.48 -12.48
N LEU A 94 30.08 -37.63 -11.89
CA LEU A 94 29.64 -36.36 -12.50
C LEU A 94 30.80 -35.44 -12.90
N THR A 95 31.92 -35.49 -12.18
CA THR A 95 33.12 -34.70 -12.48
C THR A 95 33.79 -35.09 -13.80
N SER A 96 33.55 -36.29 -14.31
CA SER A 96 34.03 -36.72 -15.63
C SER A 96 33.47 -35.84 -16.75
N LEU A 97 32.25 -35.31 -16.58
CA LEU A 97 31.59 -34.45 -17.57
C LEU A 97 32.31 -33.12 -17.74
N ARG A 98 33.07 -32.67 -16.74
CA ARG A 98 33.91 -31.47 -16.83
C ARG A 98 34.90 -31.55 -18.00
N ASN A 99 35.47 -32.74 -18.22
CA ASN A 99 36.46 -33.01 -19.25
C ASN A 99 35.84 -33.33 -20.62
N THR A 100 34.52 -33.30 -20.74
CA THR A 100 33.84 -33.46 -22.03
C THR A 100 34.25 -32.33 -22.95
N VAL A 101 34.72 -32.66 -24.14
CA VAL A 101 35.05 -31.69 -25.19
C VAL A 101 33.89 -31.60 -26.16
N LYS A 102 33.65 -30.39 -26.69
CA LYS A 102 32.66 -30.17 -27.74
C LYS A 102 33.07 -30.95 -28.99
N ASP A 103 32.13 -31.68 -29.58
CA ASP A 103 32.33 -32.29 -30.88
C ASP A 103 32.67 -31.21 -31.94
N PRO A 104 33.69 -31.41 -32.80
CA PRO A 104 33.99 -30.49 -33.90
C PRO A 104 32.78 -30.15 -34.78
N ASP A 105 31.83 -31.07 -34.92
CA ASP A 105 30.64 -30.93 -35.76
C ASP A 105 29.46 -30.25 -35.05
N CYS A 106 29.60 -29.90 -33.76
CA CYS A 106 28.60 -29.20 -32.96
C CYS A 106 28.97 -27.72 -32.79
N ASP A 107 27.98 -26.83 -32.92
CA ASP A 107 28.14 -25.40 -32.70
C ASP A 107 28.31 -25.09 -31.20
N CYS A 108 27.56 -25.79 -30.35
CA CYS A 108 27.55 -25.61 -28.91
C CYS A 108 27.44 -26.93 -28.15
N LEU A 109 28.14 -27.04 -27.01
CA LEU A 109 27.95 -28.10 -26.01
C LEU A 109 27.44 -27.46 -24.73
N VAL A 110 26.26 -27.86 -24.28
CA VAL A 110 25.66 -27.40 -23.02
C VAL A 110 25.69 -28.56 -22.02
N ILE A 111 26.32 -28.33 -20.87
CA ILE A 111 26.39 -29.29 -19.76
C ILE A 111 25.64 -28.69 -18.59
N LEU A 112 24.59 -29.37 -18.13
CA LEU A 112 23.86 -29.02 -16.91
C LEU A 112 24.00 -30.15 -15.89
N LEU A 113 24.51 -29.79 -14.72
CA LEU A 113 24.57 -30.68 -13.57
C LEU A 113 23.53 -30.23 -12.54
N ALA A 114 22.85 -31.16 -11.88
CA ALA A 114 21.93 -30.84 -10.79
C ALA A 114 22.30 -31.58 -9.50
N GLY A 115 22.06 -30.92 -8.37
CA GLY A 115 22.40 -31.44 -7.04
C GLY A 115 23.81 -31.07 -6.60
N TYR A 116 24.24 -29.82 -6.78
CA TYR A 116 25.58 -29.34 -6.39
C TYR A 116 26.01 -29.76 -4.97
N GLU A 117 25.09 -29.71 -4.01
CA GLU A 117 25.34 -30.10 -2.61
C GLU A 117 25.56 -31.62 -2.45
N HIS A 118 25.17 -32.42 -3.42
CA HIS A 118 25.27 -33.88 -3.40
C HIS A 118 26.46 -34.43 -4.21
N ILE A 119 27.33 -33.55 -4.70
CA ILE A 119 28.54 -33.90 -5.43
C ILE A 119 29.74 -33.88 -4.47
N ASP A 120 30.54 -34.94 -4.46
CA ASP A 120 31.68 -35.08 -3.53
C ASP A 120 32.82 -34.10 -3.80
N ASP A 121 33.20 -33.89 -5.07
CA ASP A 121 34.27 -32.97 -5.45
C ASP A 121 33.71 -31.63 -5.98
N ARG A 122 33.06 -30.88 -5.08
CA ARG A 122 32.50 -29.55 -5.41
C ARG A 122 33.58 -28.54 -5.82
N ALA A 123 34.81 -28.71 -5.34
CA ALA A 123 35.94 -27.83 -5.66
C ALA A 123 36.30 -27.88 -7.15
N SER A 124 36.09 -29.03 -7.79
CA SER A 124 36.31 -29.21 -9.23
C SER A 124 35.28 -28.51 -10.12
N LEU A 125 34.13 -28.08 -9.57
CA LEU A 125 33.02 -27.46 -10.33
C LEU A 125 33.01 -25.93 -10.26
N ARG A 126 34.10 -25.31 -9.81
CA ARG A 126 34.22 -23.83 -9.72
C ARG A 126 34.09 -23.12 -11.07
N ASP A 127 34.35 -23.83 -12.17
CA ASP A 127 34.23 -23.36 -13.54
C ASP A 127 32.80 -23.46 -14.10
N PHE A 128 31.85 -24.04 -13.35
CA PHE A 128 30.44 -24.06 -13.71
C PHE A 128 29.73 -22.78 -13.25
N PHE A 129 28.81 -22.30 -14.07
CA PHE A 129 27.94 -21.21 -13.71
C PHE A 129 26.84 -21.70 -12.77
N HIS A 130 26.80 -21.16 -11.55
CA HIS A 130 25.90 -21.62 -10.50
C HIS A 130 24.54 -20.93 -10.62
N LEU A 131 23.51 -21.69 -11.02
CA LEU A 131 22.13 -21.21 -11.12
C LEU A 131 21.39 -21.47 -9.81
N ASN A 132 21.85 -20.84 -8.73
CA ASN A 132 21.18 -20.88 -7.43
C ASN A 132 20.07 -19.81 -7.32
N GLN A 133 19.26 -19.85 -6.25
CA GLN A 133 18.14 -18.92 -6.09
C GLN A 133 18.60 -17.44 -6.08
N GLU A 134 19.77 -17.13 -5.51
CA GLU A 134 20.34 -15.78 -5.50
C GLU A 134 20.72 -15.31 -6.92
N THR A 135 21.39 -16.16 -7.69
CA THR A 135 21.78 -15.86 -9.07
C THR A 135 20.56 -15.66 -9.95
N VAL A 136 19.52 -16.50 -9.79
CA VAL A 136 18.25 -16.32 -10.50
C VAL A 136 17.58 -15.00 -10.08
N TRP A 137 17.61 -14.65 -8.79
CA TRP A 137 17.04 -13.39 -8.29
C TRP A 137 17.73 -12.16 -8.86
N GLU A 138 19.06 -12.14 -8.82
CA GLU A 138 19.84 -10.98 -9.21
C GLU A 138 19.95 -10.82 -10.72
N LEU A 139 20.26 -11.90 -11.44
CA LEU A 139 20.56 -11.84 -12.88
C LEU A 139 19.31 -12.07 -13.73
N CYS A 140 18.54 -13.13 -13.44
CA CYS A 140 17.41 -13.50 -14.30
C CYS A 140 16.18 -12.62 -14.04
N LEU A 141 15.88 -12.35 -12.77
CA LEU A 141 14.71 -11.57 -12.35
C LEU A 141 15.00 -10.09 -12.11
N LYS A 142 16.28 -9.68 -12.13
CA LYS A 142 16.69 -8.28 -11.88
C LYS A 142 16.07 -7.71 -10.59
N LYS A 143 15.99 -8.54 -9.54
CA LYS A 143 15.42 -8.21 -8.24
C LYS A 143 13.94 -7.82 -8.26
N SER A 144 13.17 -8.38 -9.20
CA SER A 144 11.73 -8.13 -9.32
C SER A 144 10.96 -9.36 -9.81
N PHE A 145 9.81 -9.63 -9.19
CA PHE A 145 8.88 -10.67 -9.65
C PHE A 145 7.93 -10.19 -10.76
N PHE A 146 8.13 -8.97 -11.29
CA PHE A 146 7.25 -8.37 -12.29
C PHE A 146 7.00 -9.29 -13.49
N ASN A 147 8.05 -9.94 -14.01
CA ASN A 147 7.93 -10.85 -15.15
C ASN A 147 7.08 -12.10 -14.83
N TRP A 148 7.19 -12.63 -13.62
CA TRP A 148 6.41 -13.80 -13.19
C TRP A 148 4.94 -13.44 -13.00
N VAL A 149 4.68 -12.30 -12.36
CA VAL A 149 3.31 -11.80 -12.22
C VAL A 149 2.70 -11.52 -13.59
N THR A 150 3.43 -10.89 -14.50
CA THR A 150 2.95 -10.61 -15.86
C THR A 150 2.64 -11.91 -16.62
N ALA A 151 3.53 -12.90 -16.55
CA ALA A 151 3.31 -14.21 -17.19
C ALA A 151 2.17 -15.02 -16.55
N CYS A 152 1.90 -14.82 -15.26
CA CYS A 152 0.75 -15.43 -14.58
C CYS A 152 -0.58 -14.81 -15.02
N LEU A 153 -0.58 -13.51 -15.30
CA LEU A 153 -1.79 -12.76 -15.60
C LEU A 153 -2.09 -12.66 -17.09
N SER A 154 -1.10 -12.85 -17.97
CA SER A 154 -1.26 -12.72 -19.42
C SER A 154 -2.36 -13.60 -20.00
N ASP A 155 -2.61 -14.74 -19.38
CA ASP A 155 -3.59 -15.72 -19.85
C ASP A 155 -5.04 -15.37 -19.40
N TYR A 156 -5.20 -14.47 -18.43
CA TYR A 156 -6.48 -14.17 -17.78
C TYR A 156 -6.92 -12.71 -17.92
N VAL A 157 -5.99 -11.76 -17.88
CA VAL A 157 -6.28 -10.32 -17.91
C VAL A 157 -5.40 -9.64 -18.94
N ASN A 158 -5.98 -8.73 -19.73
CA ASN A 158 -5.18 -7.93 -20.66
C ASN A 158 -4.20 -7.04 -19.88
N PRO A 159 -2.87 -7.21 -20.05
CA PRO A 159 -1.87 -6.41 -19.34
C PRO A 159 -1.85 -4.93 -19.77
N ASP A 160 -2.47 -4.58 -20.91
CA ASP A 160 -2.52 -3.21 -21.41
C ASP A 160 -3.26 -2.28 -20.43
N GLY A 161 -2.51 -1.32 -19.85
CA GLY A 161 -3.04 -0.34 -18.90
C GLY A 161 -2.99 -0.76 -17.42
N SER A 162 -2.58 -1.99 -17.10
CA SER A 162 -2.56 -2.52 -15.72
C SER A 162 -1.15 -2.57 -15.09
N GLU A 163 -0.18 -1.87 -15.68
CA GLU A 163 1.23 -1.93 -15.27
C GLU A 163 1.45 -1.53 -13.80
N LYS A 164 0.62 -0.62 -13.29
CA LYS A 164 0.70 -0.14 -11.91
C LYS A 164 0.29 -1.22 -10.92
N GLU A 165 -0.79 -1.94 -11.20
CA GLU A 165 -1.33 -3.02 -10.38
C GLU A 165 -0.37 -4.21 -10.40
N ILE A 166 0.18 -4.57 -11.56
CA ILE A 166 1.21 -5.61 -11.69
C ILE A 166 2.45 -5.24 -10.87
N LYS A 167 2.89 -3.98 -10.90
CA LYS A 167 3.99 -3.50 -10.04
C LYS A 167 3.65 -3.62 -8.55
N GLN A 168 2.42 -3.31 -8.14
CA GLN A 168 1.99 -3.45 -6.75
C GLN A 168 2.01 -4.91 -6.27
N ILE A 169 1.52 -5.82 -7.10
CA ILE A 169 1.55 -7.27 -6.83
C ILE A 169 3.00 -7.76 -6.75
N ALA A 170 3.86 -7.37 -7.70
CA ALA A 170 5.26 -7.75 -7.70
C ALA A 170 6.01 -7.23 -6.47
N GLU A 171 5.72 -6.01 -6.01
CA GLU A 171 6.29 -5.47 -4.77
C GLU A 171 5.80 -6.24 -3.53
N VAL A 172 4.57 -6.77 -3.49
CA VAL A 172 4.13 -7.66 -2.40
C VAL A 172 5.03 -8.88 -2.31
N PHE A 173 5.21 -9.63 -3.40
CA PHE A 173 6.07 -10.83 -3.39
C PHE A 173 7.52 -10.53 -3.08
N LYS A 174 8.03 -9.39 -3.57
CA LYS A 174 9.37 -8.93 -3.25
C LYS A 174 9.54 -8.65 -1.75
N GLU A 175 8.56 -8.00 -1.12
CA GLU A 175 8.61 -7.74 0.32
C GLU A 175 8.43 -9.05 1.13
N LEU A 176 7.63 -10.01 0.66
CA LEU A 176 7.55 -11.34 1.27
C LEU A 176 8.92 -12.05 1.24
N TYR A 177 9.59 -12.03 0.09
CA TYR A 177 10.92 -12.61 -0.10
C TYR A 177 11.98 -11.91 0.78
N ARG A 178 12.00 -10.58 0.81
CA ARG A 178 12.97 -9.80 1.60
C ARG A 178 12.82 -9.98 3.11
N ASN A 179 11.60 -10.22 3.59
CA ASN A 179 11.33 -10.51 5.00
C ASN A 179 11.43 -12.01 5.34
N ALA A 180 12.00 -12.83 4.43
CA ALA A 180 12.18 -14.27 4.60
C ALA A 180 10.89 -15.03 4.94
N LEU A 181 9.74 -14.52 4.48
CA LEU A 181 8.44 -15.18 4.64
C LEU A 181 8.23 -16.30 3.61
N THR A 182 8.93 -16.22 2.49
CA THR A 182 8.90 -17.19 1.42
C THR A 182 10.24 -17.17 0.68
N ASP A 183 10.54 -18.25 -0.02
CA ASP A 183 11.66 -18.35 -0.94
C ASP A 183 11.16 -18.25 -2.39
N MET A 184 12.09 -18.32 -3.35
CA MET A 184 11.74 -18.18 -4.76
C MET A 184 10.83 -19.31 -5.26
N LEU A 185 11.03 -20.53 -4.75
CA LEU A 185 10.21 -21.68 -5.06
C LEU A 185 8.79 -21.53 -4.51
N GLY A 186 8.66 -20.96 -3.32
CA GLY A 186 7.39 -20.62 -2.69
C GLY A 186 6.58 -19.63 -3.52
N VAL A 187 7.21 -18.56 -4.03
CA VAL A 187 6.54 -17.60 -4.93
C VAL A 187 6.08 -18.26 -6.23
N SER A 188 6.94 -19.02 -6.90
CA SER A 188 6.56 -19.75 -8.12
C SER A 188 5.37 -20.67 -7.88
N SER A 189 5.45 -21.47 -6.81
CA SER A 189 4.41 -22.44 -6.47
C SER A 189 3.10 -21.78 -6.05
N TYR A 190 3.16 -20.62 -5.41
CA TYR A 190 1.97 -19.84 -5.05
C TYR A 190 1.27 -19.31 -6.32
N LEU A 191 2.02 -18.70 -7.24
CA LEU A 191 1.47 -18.18 -8.49
C LEU A 191 0.82 -19.28 -9.35
N GLU A 192 1.35 -20.51 -9.32
CA GLU A 192 0.76 -21.65 -10.04
C GLU A 192 -0.52 -22.20 -9.43
N ARG A 193 -0.71 -22.03 -8.12
CA ARG A 193 -1.92 -22.47 -7.41
C ARG A 193 -2.96 -21.38 -7.30
N LEU A 194 -2.65 -20.17 -7.77
CA LEU A 194 -3.56 -19.05 -7.71
C LEU A 194 -4.73 -19.32 -8.67
N ASP A 195 -5.92 -19.43 -8.12
CA ASP A 195 -7.14 -19.56 -8.91
C ASP A 195 -7.56 -18.18 -9.39
N LEU A 196 -7.53 -17.98 -10.70
CA LEU A 196 -7.86 -16.72 -11.38
C LEU A 196 -9.19 -16.83 -12.15
N SER A 197 -9.94 -17.92 -11.97
CA SER A 197 -11.15 -18.22 -12.76
C SER A 197 -12.24 -17.14 -12.63
N ASP A 198 -12.36 -16.52 -11.46
CA ASP A 198 -13.39 -15.52 -11.16
C ASP A 198 -12.89 -14.06 -11.26
N VAL A 199 -11.65 -13.85 -11.74
CA VAL A 199 -10.99 -12.54 -11.75
C VAL A 199 -11.21 -11.83 -13.09
N MET A 200 -11.76 -10.62 -13.05
CA MET A 200 -12.05 -9.82 -14.25
C MET A 200 -11.02 -8.72 -14.52
N THR A 201 -10.34 -8.23 -13.47
CA THR A 201 -9.35 -7.14 -13.56
C THR A 201 -8.09 -7.41 -12.75
N CYS A 202 -6.97 -6.74 -13.09
CA CYS A 202 -5.74 -6.82 -12.28
C CYS A 202 -5.92 -6.26 -10.85
N SER A 203 -6.91 -5.40 -10.63
CA SER A 203 -7.26 -4.94 -9.29
C SER A 203 -7.87 -6.07 -8.45
N ASP A 204 -8.69 -6.92 -9.05
CA ASP A 204 -9.29 -8.08 -8.37
C ASP A 204 -8.21 -9.11 -8.02
N VAL A 205 -7.21 -9.31 -8.89
CA VAL A 205 -6.03 -10.13 -8.58
C VAL A 205 -5.30 -9.58 -7.36
N TYR A 206 -5.07 -8.27 -7.33
CA TYR A 206 -4.37 -7.65 -6.22
C TYR A 206 -5.14 -7.81 -4.90
N HIS A 207 -6.47 -7.66 -4.95
CA HIS A 207 -7.34 -7.92 -3.81
C HIS A 207 -7.29 -9.40 -3.36
N LEU A 208 -7.37 -10.34 -4.31
CA LEU A 208 -7.29 -11.78 -4.05
C LEU A 208 -5.96 -12.19 -3.39
N ILE A 209 -4.84 -11.62 -3.83
CA ILE A 209 -3.54 -11.89 -3.22
C ILE A 209 -3.47 -11.35 -1.79
N LEU A 210 -4.04 -10.16 -1.54
CA LEU A 210 -4.07 -9.56 -0.20
C LEU A 210 -5.00 -10.28 0.77
N SER A 211 -6.04 -10.94 0.26
CA SER A 211 -6.94 -11.78 1.06
C SER A 211 -6.35 -13.17 1.33
N ASN A 212 -5.53 -13.68 0.41
CA ASN A 212 -4.89 -15.00 0.51
C ASN A 212 -3.39 -14.93 0.87
N LEU A 213 -3.10 -14.36 2.04
CA LEU A 213 -1.72 -14.25 2.58
C LEU A 213 -1.37 -15.33 3.62
N LEU A 214 -2.32 -16.20 3.98
CA LEU A 214 -2.12 -17.28 4.95
C LEU A 214 -0.94 -18.22 4.61
N PRO A 215 -0.68 -18.59 3.34
CA PRO A 215 0.49 -19.41 2.99
C PRO A 215 1.82 -18.78 3.41
N PHE A 216 1.86 -17.46 3.58
CA PHE A 216 3.03 -16.69 4.02
C PHE A 216 3.01 -16.36 5.52
N LYS A 217 2.10 -17.00 6.29
CA LYS A 217 1.89 -16.75 7.72
C LYS A 217 1.50 -15.30 8.04
N LEU A 218 0.82 -14.64 7.09
CA LEU A 218 0.30 -13.29 7.24
C LEU A 218 -1.24 -13.29 7.20
N PRO A 219 -1.89 -12.38 7.92
CA PRO A 219 -3.34 -12.19 7.87
C PRO A 219 -3.79 -11.55 6.54
N CYS A 220 -5.09 -11.54 6.31
CA CYS A 220 -5.72 -10.71 5.28
C CYS A 220 -5.33 -9.22 5.43
N MET A 221 -5.05 -8.54 4.31
CA MET A 221 -4.65 -7.12 4.26
C MET A 221 -5.43 -6.31 3.21
N ASN A 222 -6.71 -6.60 3.02
CA ASN A 222 -7.58 -5.92 2.04
C ASN A 222 -7.69 -4.40 2.25
N GLY A 223 -7.40 -3.90 3.46
CA GLY A 223 -7.37 -2.46 3.75
C GLY A 223 -6.28 -1.66 3.01
N LEU A 224 -5.48 -2.29 2.15
CA LEU A 224 -4.59 -1.58 1.20
C LEU A 224 -5.28 -1.18 -0.11
N VAL A 225 -6.45 -1.76 -0.41
CA VAL A 225 -7.21 -1.54 -1.66
C VAL A 225 -8.63 -1.05 -1.39
N GLY A 226 -9.24 -1.46 -0.28
CA GLY A 226 -10.64 -1.17 0.05
C GLY A 226 -10.94 0.26 0.52
N ARG A 227 -12.17 0.48 0.98
CA ARG A 227 -12.71 1.79 1.42
C ARG A 227 -11.86 2.47 2.50
N TYR A 228 -11.28 1.67 3.40
CA TYR A 228 -10.38 2.13 4.46
C TYR A 228 -8.90 2.15 4.03
N ARG A 229 -8.65 2.46 2.75
CA ARG A 229 -7.32 2.41 2.15
C ARG A 229 -6.27 3.12 2.99
N SER A 230 -5.32 2.34 3.49
CA SER A 230 -4.12 2.92 4.07
C SER A 230 -3.23 3.54 2.99
N ARG A 231 -2.61 4.67 3.34
CA ARG A 231 -1.54 5.29 2.53
C ARG A 231 -0.18 4.64 2.73
N LYS A 232 -0.04 3.76 3.72
CA LYS A 232 1.22 3.11 4.03
C LYS A 232 1.46 1.90 3.11
N PRO A 233 2.72 1.59 2.78
CA PRO A 233 3.03 0.42 1.96
C PRO A 233 2.78 -0.89 2.71
N PHE A 234 2.59 -1.98 1.96
CA PHE A 234 2.43 -3.34 2.47
C PHE A 234 3.52 -3.73 3.49
N SER A 235 4.78 -3.39 3.20
CA SER A 235 5.93 -3.67 4.07
C SER A 235 5.79 -3.10 5.50
N SER A 236 5.03 -2.01 5.67
CA SER A 236 4.80 -1.41 6.99
C SER A 236 3.90 -2.24 7.91
N TYR A 237 3.17 -3.23 7.37
CA TYR A 237 2.24 -4.09 8.11
C TYR A 237 2.80 -5.48 8.41
N ILE A 238 3.88 -5.91 7.75
CA ILE A 238 4.49 -7.24 7.96
C ILE A 238 4.93 -7.43 9.42
N ASN A 239 5.82 -6.56 9.92
CA ASN A 239 6.32 -6.66 11.28
C ASN A 239 5.22 -6.50 12.35
N PRO A 240 4.30 -5.51 12.25
CA PRO A 240 3.16 -5.44 13.15
C PRO A 240 2.28 -6.68 13.15
N ALA A 241 2.00 -7.26 11.97
CA ALA A 241 1.21 -8.49 11.86
C ALA A 241 1.91 -9.65 12.57
N GLN A 242 3.19 -9.88 12.28
CA GLN A 242 3.96 -10.93 12.95
C GLN A 242 3.96 -10.75 14.46
N ASN A 243 4.21 -9.53 14.95
CA ASN A 243 4.25 -9.23 16.39
C ASN A 243 2.89 -9.39 17.09
N PHE A 244 1.80 -9.11 16.38
CA PHE A 244 0.45 -9.32 16.90
C PHE A 244 0.11 -10.82 16.99
N PHE A 245 0.37 -11.57 15.92
CA PHE A 245 -0.01 -12.99 15.83
C PHE A 245 0.95 -13.94 16.55
N ASN A 246 2.22 -13.56 16.76
CA ASN A 246 3.14 -14.30 17.64
C ASN A 246 3.05 -13.89 19.12
N TYR A 247 2.13 -12.96 19.44
CA TYR A 247 1.86 -12.43 20.77
C TYR A 247 3.01 -11.60 21.38
N SER A 248 4.03 -11.22 20.60
CA SER A 248 5.17 -10.45 21.12
C SER A 248 4.79 -9.03 21.56
N MET A 249 3.74 -8.47 20.95
CA MET A 249 3.18 -7.17 21.31
C MET A 249 2.55 -7.14 22.71
N PHE A 250 2.23 -8.30 23.28
CA PHE A 250 1.41 -8.43 24.49
C PHE A 250 2.12 -9.12 25.65
N PHE A 251 3.46 -9.21 25.62
CA PHE A 251 4.22 -9.79 26.73
C PHE A 251 4.01 -9.03 28.06
N SER A 252 3.93 -7.69 28.01
CA SER A 252 3.75 -6.89 29.21
C SER A 252 2.26 -6.84 29.63
N PRO A 253 1.94 -7.04 30.93
CA PRO A 253 0.58 -6.90 31.43
C PRO A 253 0.01 -5.49 31.25
N SER A 254 0.87 -4.47 31.28
CA SER A 254 0.46 -3.07 31.12
C SER A 254 0.04 -2.77 29.68
N ASP A 255 0.69 -3.36 28.68
CA ASP A 255 0.33 -3.18 27.27
C ASP A 255 -0.95 -3.94 26.91
N ARG A 256 -1.18 -5.13 27.51
CA ARG A 256 -2.45 -5.85 27.41
C ARG A 256 -3.61 -5.00 27.91
N LYS A 257 -3.51 -4.51 29.15
CA LYS A 257 -4.54 -3.67 29.77
C LYS A 257 -4.83 -2.42 28.94
N LYS A 258 -3.79 -1.70 28.50
CA LYS A 258 -3.95 -0.51 27.63
C LYS A 258 -4.63 -0.82 26.30
N THR A 259 -4.37 -2.00 25.73
CA THR A 259 -4.96 -2.39 24.44
C THR A 259 -6.43 -2.75 24.61
N ILE A 260 -6.78 -3.52 25.64
CA ILE A 260 -8.17 -3.83 25.99
C ILE A 260 -8.96 -2.55 26.30
N GLU A 261 -8.37 -1.60 27.04
CA GLU A 261 -9.00 -0.30 27.29
C GLU A 261 -9.27 0.49 26.00
N LYS A 262 -8.43 0.36 24.97
CA LYS A 262 -8.67 1.00 23.66
C LYS A 262 -9.76 0.29 22.87
N ILE A 263 -9.79 -1.04 22.92
CA ILE A 263 -10.80 -1.86 22.23
C ILE A 263 -12.18 -1.54 22.81
N ASN A 264 -12.33 -1.54 24.13
CA ASN A 264 -13.57 -1.16 24.80
C ASN A 264 -14.03 0.25 24.43
N LYS A 265 -13.12 1.24 24.42
CA LYS A 265 -13.47 2.60 23.99
C LYS A 265 -13.88 2.69 22.53
N PHE A 266 -13.25 1.90 21.66
CA PHE A 266 -13.66 1.81 20.26
C PHE A 266 -15.05 1.17 20.13
N LYS A 267 -15.33 0.12 20.91
CA LYS A 267 -16.63 -0.56 20.99
C LYS A 267 -17.74 0.42 21.38
N ASP A 268 -17.50 1.25 22.40
CA ASP A 268 -18.49 2.23 22.89
C ASP A 268 -18.81 3.35 21.88
N GLU A 269 -17.83 3.78 21.08
CA GLU A 269 -18.00 4.89 20.12
C GLU A 269 -18.53 4.42 18.74
N HIS A 270 -18.36 3.15 18.40
CA HIS A 270 -18.63 2.60 17.06
C HIS A 270 -19.66 1.45 17.04
N VAL A 271 -20.60 1.44 18.00
CA VAL A 271 -21.64 0.39 18.14
C VAL A 271 -22.44 0.17 16.84
N ASP A 272 -22.72 1.22 16.08
CA ASP A 272 -23.56 1.15 14.87
C ASP A 272 -22.78 1.07 13.54
N GLU A 273 -21.44 0.89 13.57
CA GLU A 273 -20.64 0.88 12.34
C GLU A 273 -20.80 -0.43 11.55
N GLN A 274 -21.49 -0.35 10.41
CA GLN A 274 -21.60 -1.46 9.47
C GLN A 274 -20.32 -1.58 8.63
N LEU A 275 -19.57 -2.65 8.85
CA LEU A 275 -18.38 -2.99 8.07
C LEU A 275 -18.72 -3.96 6.93
N GLU A 276 -17.98 -3.83 5.83
CA GLU A 276 -18.07 -4.74 4.69
C GLU A 276 -17.51 -6.12 5.06
N SER A 277 -18.05 -7.17 4.41
CA SER A 277 -17.61 -8.56 4.60
C SER A 277 -16.10 -8.72 4.43
N ASP A 278 -15.48 -7.98 3.52
CA ASP A 278 -14.04 -8.04 3.25
C ASP A 278 -13.18 -7.53 4.41
N THR A 279 -13.74 -6.66 5.26
CA THR A 279 -13.04 -6.16 6.46
C THR A 279 -13.26 -7.10 7.64
N LEU A 280 -14.46 -7.65 7.76
CA LEU A 280 -14.84 -8.57 8.85
C LEU A 280 -14.31 -10.00 8.64
N GLY A 281 -14.01 -10.42 7.42
CA GLY A 281 -13.56 -11.79 7.15
C GLY A 281 -14.61 -12.82 7.57
N SER A 282 -14.26 -13.74 8.47
CA SER A 282 -15.19 -14.75 8.98
C SER A 282 -16.19 -14.24 10.03
N PHE A 283 -16.12 -12.96 10.43
CA PHE A 283 -17.00 -12.40 11.45
C PHE A 283 -18.28 -11.83 10.84
N ASN A 284 -19.42 -12.06 11.49
CA ASN A 284 -20.73 -11.55 11.04
C ASN A 284 -20.99 -10.10 11.48
N SER A 285 -20.27 -9.61 12.49
CA SER A 285 -20.43 -8.27 13.03
C SER A 285 -19.11 -7.75 13.60
N LEU A 286 -19.03 -6.41 13.74
CA LEU A 286 -17.91 -5.75 14.41
C LEU A 286 -17.78 -6.22 15.86
N GLU A 287 -18.89 -6.42 16.57
CA GLU A 287 -18.87 -6.89 17.97
C GLU A 287 -18.13 -8.23 18.11
N LEU A 288 -18.43 -9.20 17.25
CA LEU A 288 -17.76 -10.51 17.28
C LEU A 288 -16.26 -10.41 16.96
N LEU A 289 -15.88 -9.48 16.07
CA LEU A 289 -14.47 -9.20 15.78
C LEU A 289 -13.77 -8.62 17.02
N LEU A 290 -14.39 -7.66 17.72
CA LEU A 290 -13.83 -7.06 18.93
C LEU A 290 -13.74 -8.06 20.08
N ASP A 291 -14.75 -8.91 20.26
CA ASP A 291 -14.76 -9.96 21.28
C ASP A 291 -13.65 -11.00 21.02
N ALA A 292 -13.42 -11.38 19.75
CA ALA A 292 -12.31 -12.24 19.39
C ALA A 292 -10.94 -11.57 19.59
N LEU A 293 -10.82 -10.25 19.37
CA LEU A 293 -9.60 -9.51 19.67
C LEU A 293 -9.31 -9.49 21.19
N GLU A 294 -10.34 -9.29 22.01
CA GLU A 294 -10.22 -9.34 23.48
C GLU A 294 -9.80 -10.73 23.95
N ASP A 295 -10.45 -11.79 23.46
CA ASP A 295 -10.12 -13.18 23.82
C ASP A 295 -8.69 -13.57 23.39
N HIS A 296 -8.24 -13.12 22.21
CA HIS A 296 -6.85 -13.32 21.78
C HIS A 296 -5.86 -12.60 22.70
N ILE A 297 -6.15 -11.37 23.13
CA ILE A 297 -5.25 -10.57 23.95
C ILE A 297 -5.24 -11.04 25.41
N GLU A 298 -6.38 -11.41 25.99
CA GLU A 298 -6.49 -11.77 27.40
C GLU A 298 -6.16 -13.25 27.66
N ASN A 299 -6.73 -14.16 26.86
CA ASN A 299 -6.64 -15.60 27.09
C ASN A 299 -5.63 -16.32 26.17
N ARG A 300 -5.04 -15.61 25.21
CA ARG A 300 -4.15 -16.19 24.18
C ARG A 300 -4.85 -17.34 23.42
N SER A 301 -6.13 -17.13 23.11
CA SER A 301 -6.98 -18.11 22.45
C SER A 301 -6.53 -18.39 21.02
N GLU A 302 -6.10 -19.62 20.75
CA GLU A 302 -5.71 -20.07 19.41
C GLU A 302 -6.91 -20.13 18.44
N ALA A 303 -8.12 -20.31 18.95
CA ALA A 303 -9.35 -20.28 18.14
C ALA A 303 -9.62 -18.86 17.62
N ALA A 304 -9.58 -17.87 18.51
CA ALA A 304 -9.73 -16.46 18.13
C ALA A 304 -8.61 -16.03 17.18
N ARG A 305 -7.36 -16.42 17.45
CA ARG A 305 -6.21 -16.17 16.57
C ARG A 305 -6.44 -16.65 15.13
N LYS A 306 -6.96 -17.86 14.95
CA LYS A 306 -7.24 -18.43 13.62
C LYS A 306 -8.31 -17.65 12.87
N GLN A 307 -9.37 -17.23 13.56
CA GLN A 307 -10.43 -16.41 12.95
C GLN A 307 -9.92 -15.01 12.58
N LEU A 308 -9.13 -14.39 13.44
CA LEU A 308 -8.53 -13.07 13.22
C LEU A 308 -7.60 -13.01 12.00
N LEU A 309 -7.02 -14.15 11.59
CA LEU A 309 -6.21 -14.20 10.36
C LEU A 309 -7.04 -13.96 9.09
N SER A 310 -8.35 -14.22 9.13
CA SER A 310 -9.26 -13.98 8.00
C SER A 310 -9.74 -12.53 7.91
N ALA A 311 -9.70 -11.79 9.01
CA ALA A 311 -10.12 -10.39 9.07
C ALA A 311 -9.01 -9.44 8.58
N ASP A 312 -9.39 -8.26 8.10
CA ASP A 312 -8.42 -7.28 7.58
C ASP A 312 -7.55 -6.70 8.71
N PHE A 313 -6.29 -7.13 8.73
CA PHE A 313 -5.34 -6.67 9.73
C PHE A 313 -5.00 -5.19 9.59
N VAL A 314 -5.09 -4.61 8.39
CA VAL A 314 -4.80 -3.19 8.19
C VAL A 314 -5.82 -2.35 8.95
N TYR A 315 -7.10 -2.69 8.86
CA TYR A 315 -8.17 -2.09 9.65
C TYR A 315 -7.94 -2.30 11.15
N ILE A 316 -7.72 -3.55 11.59
CA ILE A 316 -7.47 -3.88 13.01
C ILE A 316 -6.32 -3.03 13.57
N HIS A 317 -5.19 -2.98 12.87
CA HIS A 317 -4.01 -2.31 13.36
C HIS A 317 -4.16 -0.78 13.38
N ASP A 318 -4.66 -0.17 12.29
CA ASP A 318 -4.69 1.28 12.17
C ASP A 318 -5.91 1.93 12.85
N LYS A 319 -7.06 1.26 12.87
CA LYS A 319 -8.30 1.79 13.45
C LYS A 319 -8.52 1.36 14.90
N ILE A 320 -8.30 0.07 15.20
CA ILE A 320 -8.61 -0.50 16.52
C ILE A 320 -7.39 -0.43 17.46
N LEU A 321 -6.26 -1.08 17.13
CA LEU A 321 -5.10 -1.16 18.03
C LEU A 321 -4.41 0.20 18.23
N LYS A 322 -4.39 1.02 17.18
CA LYS A 322 -3.91 2.41 17.20
C LYS A 322 -5.02 3.41 17.50
N TYR A 323 -6.18 2.94 17.97
CA TYR A 323 -7.26 3.82 18.35
C TYR A 323 -6.76 4.86 19.35
N LYS A 324 -7.03 6.11 19.01
CA LYS A 324 -6.85 7.25 19.88
C LYS A 324 -8.23 7.88 19.96
N VAL A 325 -8.81 7.86 21.15
CA VAL A 325 -10.00 8.66 21.47
C VAL A 325 -9.74 10.04 20.89
N GLY A 326 -10.50 10.42 19.88
CA GLY A 326 -10.47 11.79 19.40
C GLY A 326 -10.71 12.68 20.62
N PRO A 327 -10.01 13.81 20.79
CA PRO A 327 -10.29 14.69 21.92
C PRO A 327 -11.80 14.96 21.93
N GLY A 328 -12.54 14.31 22.85
CA GLY A 328 -13.94 13.99 22.62
C GLY A 328 -14.74 15.24 22.36
N LYS A 329 -15.27 15.42 21.14
CA LYS A 329 -15.91 16.67 20.65
C LYS A 329 -15.39 17.93 21.35
N ASN A 330 -14.08 18.03 21.61
CA ASN A 330 -13.48 19.30 21.90
C ASN A 330 -13.42 19.89 20.52
N VAL A 331 -14.49 20.65 20.17
CA VAL A 331 -14.51 21.62 19.10
C VAL A 331 -13.10 22.14 19.03
N ARG A 332 -12.32 21.67 18.04
CA ARG A 332 -10.93 22.09 17.91
C ARG A 332 -11.05 23.59 17.91
N LYS A 333 -10.56 24.28 18.97
CA LYS A 333 -10.53 25.74 18.98
C LYS A 333 -9.93 26.10 17.64
N SER A 334 -10.75 26.67 16.75
CA SER A 334 -10.41 26.84 15.35
C SER A 334 -9.13 27.67 15.37
N ARG A 335 -8.00 27.05 15.03
CA ARG A 335 -6.76 27.83 14.89
C ARG A 335 -7.03 28.81 13.75
N ALA A 336 -6.93 30.11 14.04
CA ALA A 336 -7.13 31.16 13.07
C ALA A 336 -6.34 30.86 11.79
N ARG A 337 -7.00 30.87 10.63
CA ARG A 337 -6.35 30.53 9.36
C ARG A 337 -5.72 31.78 8.75
N LYS A 338 -4.41 31.71 8.45
CA LYS A 338 -3.74 32.78 7.71
C LYS A 338 -4.07 32.67 6.22
N LEU A 339 -4.61 33.74 5.67
CA LEU A 339 -4.90 33.88 4.24
C LEU A 339 -4.08 35.04 3.68
N TYR A 340 -3.68 34.92 2.41
CA TYR A 340 -2.89 35.92 1.69
C TYR A 340 -3.52 36.12 0.31
N GLY A 341 -3.52 37.35 -0.18
CA GLY A 341 -4.12 37.72 -1.47
C GLY A 341 -4.69 39.13 -1.45
N LEU A 342 -5.42 39.50 -2.51
CA LEU A 342 -6.17 40.74 -2.55
C LEU A 342 -7.41 40.66 -1.64
N PRO A 343 -7.90 41.77 -1.07
CA PRO A 343 -8.96 41.72 -0.07
C PRO A 343 -10.20 40.93 -0.51
N PRO A 344 -10.80 41.16 -1.70
CA PRO A 344 -11.99 40.40 -2.12
C PRO A 344 -11.73 38.89 -2.24
N GLU A 345 -10.56 38.51 -2.76
CA GLU A 345 -10.15 37.10 -2.91
C GLU A 345 -10.01 36.42 -1.55
N VAL A 346 -9.41 37.10 -0.58
CA VAL A 346 -9.21 36.59 0.78
C VAL A 346 -10.55 36.33 1.46
N PHE A 347 -11.50 37.27 1.38
CA PHE A 347 -12.82 37.12 2.01
C PHE A 347 -13.67 36.05 1.33
N LEU A 348 -13.70 36.00 0.00
CA LEU A 348 -14.41 34.94 -0.74
C LEU A 348 -13.82 33.56 -0.45
N ARG A 349 -12.49 33.46 -0.38
CA ARG A 349 -11.82 32.22 -0.04
C ARG A 349 -12.12 31.78 1.40
N ALA A 350 -12.16 32.71 2.35
CA ALA A 350 -12.56 32.44 3.72
C ALA A 350 -14.01 31.95 3.80
N LEU A 351 -14.91 32.59 3.05
CA LEU A 351 -16.30 32.18 2.96
C LEU A 351 -16.45 30.77 2.38
N TRP A 352 -15.80 30.50 1.25
CA TRP A 352 -15.80 29.18 0.59
C TRP A 352 -15.30 28.07 1.52
N ILE A 353 -14.21 28.33 2.23
CA ILE A 353 -13.65 27.42 3.23
C ILE A 353 -14.68 27.15 4.35
N THR A 354 -15.34 28.20 4.84
CA THR A 354 -16.29 28.11 5.95
C THR A 354 -17.54 27.34 5.53
N LEU A 355 -18.04 27.54 4.31
CA LEU A 355 -19.13 26.75 3.72
C LEU A 355 -18.73 25.28 3.55
N GLY A 356 -17.49 25.02 3.10
CA GLY A 356 -16.96 23.66 2.98
C GLY A 356 -16.77 22.95 4.31
N ASP A 357 -16.44 23.68 5.38
CA ASP A 357 -16.39 23.15 6.74
C ASP A 357 -17.80 22.92 7.30
N PHE A 358 -18.74 23.84 7.05
CA PHE A 358 -20.15 23.69 7.41
C PHE A 358 -20.77 22.43 6.77
N LYS A 359 -20.52 22.17 5.49
CA LYS A 359 -20.95 20.94 4.79
C LYS A 359 -20.44 19.67 5.45
N LYS A 360 -19.23 19.67 6.00
CA LYS A 360 -18.64 18.48 6.64
C LYS A 360 -19.21 18.23 8.03
N GLU A 361 -19.65 19.30 8.70
CA GLU A 361 -20.24 19.24 10.04
C GLU A 361 -21.73 18.86 9.98
N SER A 362 -22.45 19.28 8.93
CA SER A 362 -23.78 18.75 8.60
C SER A 362 -23.63 17.37 7.94
N GLN A 363 -23.91 16.27 8.63
CA GLN A 363 -23.75 14.90 8.11
C GLN A 363 -24.65 14.53 6.91
N SER A 364 -25.38 15.48 6.33
CA SER A 364 -26.23 15.29 5.14
C SER A 364 -25.42 15.37 3.84
N SER A 365 -25.64 14.41 2.94
CA SER A 365 -24.95 14.26 1.64
C SER A 365 -25.32 15.34 0.61
N LEU A 366 -26.41 16.07 0.84
CA LEU A 366 -26.88 17.17 0.01
C LEU A 366 -26.64 18.50 0.71
N PHE A 367 -25.91 19.40 0.04
CA PHE A 367 -25.80 20.80 0.47
C PHE A 367 -27.10 21.48 0.07
N GLU A 368 -28.10 21.43 0.93
CA GLU A 368 -29.36 22.14 0.71
C GLU A 368 -29.08 23.62 0.95
N ALA A 369 -28.89 24.40 -0.12
CA ALA A 369 -28.77 25.85 -0.03
C ALA A 369 -29.96 26.47 0.74
N GLU A 370 -31.12 25.80 0.71
CA GLU A 370 -32.33 26.14 1.46
C GLU A 370 -32.18 26.11 2.99
N SER A 371 -31.15 25.46 3.53
CA SER A 371 -30.89 25.34 4.97
C SER A 371 -30.19 26.56 5.57
N LEU A 372 -29.67 27.48 4.74
CA LEU A 372 -28.94 28.68 5.19
C LEU A 372 -29.92 29.83 5.47
N SER A 373 -29.70 30.54 6.60
CA SER A 373 -30.46 31.74 6.94
C SER A 373 -29.63 32.99 6.71
N SER A 374 -28.40 33.04 7.22
CA SER A 374 -27.53 34.19 7.05
C SER A 374 -26.03 33.89 7.02
N ILE A 375 -25.29 34.76 6.34
CA ILE A 375 -23.83 34.77 6.29
C ILE A 375 -23.36 36.13 6.76
N THR A 376 -22.51 36.16 7.79
CA THR A 376 -21.93 37.40 8.31
C THR A 376 -20.41 37.36 8.21
N LEU A 377 -19.81 38.37 7.58
CA LEU A 377 -18.37 38.62 7.59
C LEU A 377 -18.10 39.82 8.49
N GLN A 378 -17.26 39.67 9.52
CA GLN A 378 -16.96 40.80 10.42
C GLN A 378 -15.48 40.91 10.76
N SER A 379 -14.94 42.12 10.65
CA SER A 379 -13.60 42.46 11.10
C SER A 379 -13.56 42.54 12.63
N THR A 380 -12.51 41.99 13.25
CA THR A 380 -12.39 41.93 14.71
C THR A 380 -11.18 42.70 15.24
N ILE A 381 -10.00 42.49 14.66
CA ILE A 381 -8.75 43.12 15.13
C ILE A 381 -7.91 43.55 13.95
N PHE A 382 -7.45 44.80 13.95
CA PHE A 382 -6.41 45.25 13.03
C PHE A 382 -5.13 45.53 13.79
N ARG A 383 -4.07 44.78 13.46
CA ARG A 383 -2.73 45.05 13.97
C ARG A 383 -1.99 45.90 12.96
N HIS A 384 -1.39 46.99 13.41
CA HIS A 384 -0.69 47.94 12.56
C HIS A 384 0.63 48.42 13.18
N ASP A 385 1.47 48.99 12.34
CA ASP A 385 2.77 49.55 12.68
C ASP A 385 2.86 51.07 12.44
N PHE A 386 1.73 51.74 12.14
CA PHE A 386 1.69 53.20 11.97
C PHE A 386 2.34 53.93 13.17
N ASP A 387 3.34 54.76 12.87
CA ASP A 387 4.02 55.60 13.83
C ASP A 387 3.39 57.01 13.86
N ASP A 388 3.30 57.58 15.06
CA ASP A 388 3.10 59.01 15.26
C ASP A 388 4.46 59.63 15.57
N GLU A 389 4.69 60.85 15.07
CA GLU A 389 5.92 61.62 15.33
C GLU A 389 6.03 62.07 16.81
N GLU A 390 4.96 61.94 17.60
CA GLU A 390 4.93 62.19 19.04
C GLU A 390 4.54 60.90 19.80
N GLU A 391 5.41 60.42 20.69
CA GLU A 391 5.40 59.05 21.22
C GLU A 391 4.20 58.67 22.13
N ASP A 392 3.33 59.62 22.51
CA ASP A 392 2.32 59.41 23.56
C ASP A 392 0.84 59.46 23.11
N ASN A 393 0.51 59.69 21.83
CA ASN A 393 -0.89 59.80 21.36
C ASN A 393 -1.39 58.52 20.65
N GLN A 394 -1.63 57.44 21.40
CA GLN A 394 -2.19 56.18 20.85
C GLN A 394 -3.52 56.35 20.09
N GLU A 395 -4.31 57.37 20.42
CA GLU A 395 -5.58 57.67 19.75
C GLU A 395 -5.39 58.11 18.30
N ASP A 396 -4.34 58.89 17.99
CA ASP A 396 -4.07 59.40 16.63
C ASP A 396 -3.52 58.28 15.71
N SER A 397 -2.63 57.42 16.22
CA SER A 397 -2.16 56.21 15.50
C SER A 397 -3.31 55.27 15.12
N ASN A 398 -4.25 55.05 16.04
CA ASN A 398 -5.43 54.20 15.79
C ASN A 398 -6.37 54.83 14.77
N GLU A 399 -6.51 56.16 14.78
CA GLU A 399 -7.31 56.89 13.79
C GLU A 399 -6.69 56.81 12.38
N LYS A 400 -5.36 56.92 12.27
CA LYS A 400 -4.63 56.66 11.02
C LYS A 400 -4.82 55.24 10.52
N ALA A 401 -4.77 54.25 11.41
CA ALA A 401 -5.03 52.85 11.09
C ALA A 401 -6.48 52.61 10.61
N LYS A 402 -7.46 53.25 11.25
CA LYS A 402 -8.87 53.25 10.84
C LYS A 402 -9.05 53.85 9.45
N ASN A 403 -8.45 55.00 9.19
CA ASN A 403 -8.49 55.68 7.90
C ASN A 403 -7.80 54.86 6.80
N PHE A 404 -6.70 54.17 7.10
CA PHE A 404 -6.05 53.25 6.17
C PHE A 404 -6.98 52.08 5.79
N LEU A 405 -7.58 51.41 6.77
CA LEU A 405 -8.53 50.33 6.49
C LEU A 405 -9.75 50.81 5.70
N ARG A 406 -10.29 52.00 5.99
CA ARG A 406 -11.39 52.60 5.20
C ARG A 406 -11.00 52.82 3.75
N LYS A 407 -9.75 53.21 3.47
CA LYS A 407 -9.26 53.38 2.09
C LYS A 407 -9.08 52.05 1.35
N VAL A 408 -8.64 51.00 2.05
CA VAL A 408 -8.36 49.69 1.46
C VAL A 408 -9.61 48.84 1.28
N LEU A 409 -10.55 48.92 2.23
CA LEU A 409 -11.78 48.11 2.27
C LEU A 409 -13.05 48.91 1.96
N GLY A 410 -12.92 50.19 1.64
CA GLY A 410 -14.06 51.05 1.31
C GLY A 410 -14.87 50.46 0.14
N GLY A 411 -16.19 50.34 0.34
CA GLY A 411 -17.12 49.78 -0.64
C GLY A 411 -17.10 48.24 -0.74
N ILE A 412 -16.27 47.53 0.02
CA ILE A 412 -16.22 46.07 -0.03
C ILE A 412 -17.46 45.42 0.59
N ASP A 413 -18.03 46.07 1.61
CA ASP A 413 -19.22 45.58 2.28
C ASP A 413 -20.44 45.64 1.34
N ASP A 414 -20.69 46.80 0.73
CA ASP A 414 -21.73 46.98 -0.28
C ASP A 414 -21.55 46.00 -1.46
N PHE A 415 -20.30 45.81 -1.90
CA PHE A 415 -19.99 44.86 -2.98
C PHE A 415 -20.41 43.43 -2.61
N PHE A 416 -20.08 42.95 -1.41
CA PHE A 416 -20.45 41.60 -0.99
C PHE A 416 -21.94 41.45 -0.72
N GLU A 417 -22.58 42.45 -0.10
CA GLU A 417 -24.01 42.40 0.16
C GLU A 417 -24.83 42.39 -1.13
N VAL A 418 -24.41 43.10 -2.19
CA VAL A 418 -25.09 43.08 -3.48
C VAL A 418 -24.79 41.78 -4.24
N GLN A 419 -23.52 41.45 -4.43
CA GLN A 419 -23.11 40.36 -5.31
C GLN A 419 -23.42 38.95 -4.77
N LEU A 420 -23.47 38.78 -3.45
CA LEU A 420 -23.79 37.49 -2.83
C LEU A 420 -25.30 37.28 -2.66
N ARG A 421 -26.13 38.34 -2.74
CA ARG A 421 -27.59 38.23 -2.76
C ARG A 421 -28.13 37.75 -4.11
N ASP A 422 -27.46 38.08 -5.21
CA ASP A 422 -27.84 37.72 -6.59
C ASP A 422 -27.45 36.28 -7.01
N ILE A 423 -26.94 35.45 -6.10
CA ILE A 423 -26.56 34.06 -6.41
C ILE A 423 -27.78 33.12 -6.46
N ASP A 424 -28.95 33.57 -6.00
CA ASP A 424 -30.20 32.79 -5.98
C ASP A 424 -31.16 33.31 -7.07
N ASP A 425 -31.09 32.71 -8.26
CA ASP A 425 -31.94 33.02 -9.43
C ASP A 425 -33.36 32.40 -9.31
N SER A 426 -33.79 32.09 -8.08
CA SER A 426 -35.10 31.48 -7.82
C SER A 426 -36.11 32.51 -7.32
N SER A 427 -37.12 32.72 -8.16
CA SER A 427 -38.30 33.55 -7.97
C SER A 427 -38.90 33.50 -6.54
N GLU A 428 -38.94 34.66 -5.90
CA GLU A 428 -39.88 35.13 -4.87
C GLU A 428 -40.00 34.40 -3.52
N GLN A 429 -39.29 33.31 -3.22
CA GLN A 429 -39.33 32.73 -1.87
C GLN A 429 -37.96 32.29 -1.36
N LYS A 430 -37.38 33.15 -0.50
CA LYS A 430 -36.37 32.88 0.54
C LYS A 430 -34.93 33.39 0.26
N GLN A 431 -34.77 34.70 0.20
CA GLN A 431 -33.45 35.36 0.08
C GLN A 431 -32.52 35.03 1.26
N LEU A 432 -31.27 34.68 0.94
CA LEU A 432 -30.17 34.54 1.89
C LEU A 432 -29.74 35.92 2.41
N GLU A 433 -29.72 36.12 3.72
CA GLU A 433 -29.26 37.38 4.30
C GLU A 433 -27.73 37.40 4.38
N VAL A 434 -27.10 38.25 3.58
CA VAL A 434 -25.65 38.49 3.63
C VAL A 434 -25.41 39.85 4.27
N ASN A 435 -24.61 39.85 5.33
CA ASN A 435 -24.21 41.01 6.11
C ASN A 435 -22.67 41.11 6.11
N SER A 436 -22.12 42.19 5.59
CA SER A 436 -20.67 42.42 5.55
C SER A 436 -20.31 43.63 6.42
N GLN A 437 -19.46 43.39 7.42
CA GLN A 437 -18.95 44.38 8.37
C GLN A 437 -17.42 44.32 8.41
N LEU A 438 -16.80 44.29 7.23
CA LEU A 438 -15.36 44.20 7.05
C LEU A 438 -14.70 45.58 7.09
N CYS A 439 -15.35 46.60 6.54
CA CYS A 439 -14.88 47.98 6.59
C CYS A 439 -15.25 48.63 7.94
N PRO A 440 -14.31 49.35 8.59
CA PRO A 440 -14.60 49.97 9.89
C PRO A 440 -15.52 51.19 9.77
N VAL A 441 -16.73 51.07 10.33
CA VAL A 441 -17.69 52.17 10.54
C VAL A 441 -17.40 52.96 11.82
N GLU A 442 -18.04 54.14 11.98
CA GLU A 442 -17.82 55.05 13.13
C GLU A 442 -17.96 54.31 14.47
N ASP A 443 -19.01 53.49 14.63
CA ASP A 443 -19.34 52.69 15.82
C ASP A 443 -18.91 51.20 15.73
N GLY A 444 -17.95 50.88 14.87
CA GLY A 444 -17.55 49.50 14.58
C GLY A 444 -16.80 48.81 15.74
N ARG A 445 -16.97 47.49 15.87
CA ARG A 445 -16.32 46.66 16.92
C ARG A 445 -14.85 46.29 16.65
N VAL A 446 -14.18 46.94 15.71
CA VAL A 446 -12.79 46.62 15.34
C VAL A 446 -11.83 47.17 16.39
N SER A 447 -11.04 46.27 17.01
CA SER A 447 -9.98 46.67 17.93
C SER A 447 -8.69 46.96 17.16
N TYR A 448 -8.09 48.12 17.41
CA TYR A 448 -6.80 48.52 16.83
C TYR A 448 -5.68 48.23 17.83
N GLN A 449 -4.65 47.51 17.37
CA GLN A 449 -3.50 47.12 18.20
C GLN A 449 -2.19 47.46 17.52
N ARG A 450 -1.42 48.37 18.11
CA ARG A 450 -0.08 48.72 17.61
C ARG A 450 0.93 47.60 17.88
N ASN A 451 1.71 47.23 16.86
CA ASN A 451 2.79 46.25 16.98
C ASN A 451 3.96 46.57 16.05
N LYS A 452 5.00 47.22 16.59
CA LYS A 452 6.18 47.69 15.84
C LYS A 452 7.07 46.57 15.25
N ARG A 453 6.84 45.30 15.60
CA ARG A 453 7.73 44.17 15.24
C ARG A 453 7.13 43.19 14.24
N ALA A 454 5.91 43.41 13.78
CA ALA A 454 5.22 42.49 12.87
C ALA A 454 4.51 43.26 11.77
N GLU A 455 4.44 42.65 10.58
CA GLU A 455 3.68 43.18 9.45
C GLU A 455 2.21 43.42 9.82
N PRO A 456 1.57 44.51 9.34
CA PRO A 456 0.17 44.78 9.58
C PRO A 456 -0.73 43.64 9.07
N TYR A 457 -1.75 43.29 9.85
CA TYR A 457 -2.71 42.27 9.45
C TYR A 457 -4.09 42.53 10.03
N LEU A 458 -5.11 42.13 9.26
CA LEU A 458 -6.50 42.14 9.68
C LEU A 458 -6.94 40.74 10.09
N LYS A 459 -7.53 40.65 11.28
CA LYS A 459 -8.32 39.49 11.71
C LYS A 459 -9.78 39.78 11.48
N PHE A 460 -10.46 38.81 10.91
CA PHE A 460 -11.89 38.82 10.65
C PHE A 460 -12.42 37.43 10.91
N GLU A 461 -13.74 37.32 10.97
CA GLU A 461 -14.41 36.04 11.13
C GLU A 461 -15.58 35.91 10.15
N VAL A 462 -15.89 34.66 9.82
CA VAL A 462 -17.04 34.29 9.01
C VAL A 462 -17.98 33.46 9.86
N ILE A 463 -19.23 33.90 9.95
CA ILE A 463 -20.29 33.26 10.70
C ILE A 463 -21.37 32.82 9.71
N ILE A 464 -21.67 31.53 9.72
CA ILE A 464 -22.72 30.92 8.93
C ILE A 464 -23.82 30.46 9.90
N THR A 465 -25.02 31.01 9.73
CA THR A 465 -26.20 30.65 10.52
C THR A 465 -27.13 29.80 9.66
N PRO A 466 -27.43 28.56 10.05
CA PRO A 466 -28.49 27.79 9.41
C PRO A 466 -29.89 28.23 9.90
N ARG A 467 -30.94 27.77 9.23
CA ARG A 467 -32.34 27.96 9.67
C ARG A 467 -32.69 27.10 10.88
N GLU A 468 -32.11 25.90 10.94
CA GLU A 468 -32.22 24.97 12.06
C GLU A 468 -30.83 24.47 12.46
N GLY A 469 -30.49 24.51 13.75
CA GLY A 469 -29.21 24.05 14.29
C GLY A 469 -28.29 25.14 14.82
N GLY A 470 -27.04 24.77 15.13
CA GLY A 470 -26.02 25.68 15.67
C GLY A 470 -25.29 26.47 14.57
N PHE A 471 -24.84 27.68 14.89
CA PHE A 471 -24.05 28.51 13.98
C PHE A 471 -22.62 27.98 13.82
N CYS A 472 -22.04 28.11 12.63
CA CYS A 472 -20.64 27.78 12.36
C CYS A 472 -19.82 29.07 12.27
N LYS A 473 -18.85 29.23 13.17
CA LYS A 473 -17.94 30.38 13.23
C LYS A 473 -16.51 29.96 12.93
N ARG A 474 -15.80 30.74 12.11
CA ARG A 474 -14.37 30.55 11.79
C ARG A 474 -13.62 31.88 11.80
N GLU A 475 -12.39 31.82 12.31
CA GLU A 475 -11.41 32.93 12.40
C GLU A 475 -10.23 32.74 11.44
#